data_AF-A0A920I164-F1
#
_entry.id   AF-A0A920I164-F1
#
_cell.length_a   1.000
_cell.length_b   1.000
_cell.length_c   1.000
_cell.angle_alpha   90.00
_cell.angle_beta   90.00
_cell.angle_gamma   90.00
#
_symmetry.space_group_name_H-M   'P 1'
#
loop_
_entity.id
_entity.type
_entity.pdbx_description
1 polymer ?
#
loop_
_entity_poly.entity_id
_entity_poly.type
_entity_poly.pdbx_seq_one_letter_code
_entity_poly.pdbx_strand_id
1 'polypeptide(L)'
;MAFIQNIGRTSLAFLAAIGRIALFTAAAIRWTFVPPFYLRQLGRQILDIGYFSLPVVGLTTLFSGMVLALQSYTGFARFSAEDTVATVVVLSVTRELGPVLAGLMVAGRIGASMAAEIGTMRVTDQIDALDTLSTRPMQYLVAPRIVAGTICLPFLVLVGDLIGVFGGTCRCLPAGVQPVRLSQPHAGVPGILRCHARPDQGSRIRLPDRADGLLSRLSFRARRRRRRPRHHQCGGVLLYPDPDRQLCRHGVVLRVIGS
;
A
#
# COMPACT_ATOMS: atom_id res chain seq x y z
N MET A 1 38.17 -9.03 39.87
CA MET A 1 36.85 -9.31 40.47
C MET A 1 35.83 -8.17 40.28
N ALA A 2 36.21 -6.89 40.40
CA ALA A 2 35.29 -5.76 40.24
C ALA A 2 34.60 -5.68 38.85
N PHE A 3 35.29 -6.07 37.77
CA PHE A 3 34.73 -6.06 36.41
C PHE A 3 33.53 -6.99 36.25
N ILE A 4 33.62 -8.24 36.73
CA ILE A 4 32.53 -9.22 36.67
C ILE A 4 31.36 -8.77 37.55
N GLN A 5 31.64 -8.21 38.73
CA GLN A 5 30.59 -7.67 39.62
C GLN A 5 29.84 -6.49 38.99
N ASN A 6 30.54 -5.59 38.28
CA ASN A 6 29.91 -4.45 37.63
C ASN A 6 29.03 -4.88 36.44
N ILE A 7 29.48 -5.89 35.68
CA ILE A 7 28.67 -6.51 34.62
C ILE A 7 27.42 -7.14 35.23
N GLY A 8 27.58 -7.97 36.27
CA GLY A 8 26.45 -8.63 36.95
C GLY A 8 25.43 -7.62 37.49
N ARG A 9 25.88 -6.55 38.15
CA ARG A 9 25.01 -5.47 38.66
C ARG A 9 24.26 -4.76 37.54
N THR A 10 24.95 -4.42 36.45
CA THR A 10 24.34 -3.73 35.30
C THR A 10 23.32 -4.61 34.60
N SER A 11 23.65 -5.88 34.36
CA SER A 11 22.74 -6.85 33.73
C SER A 11 21.48 -7.08 34.57
N LEU A 12 21.63 -7.26 35.88
CA LEU A 12 20.48 -7.43 36.78
C LEU A 12 19.63 -6.16 36.88
N ALA A 13 20.26 -4.97 36.91
CA ALA A 13 19.55 -3.70 36.91
C ALA A 13 18.75 -3.48 35.62
N PHE A 14 19.34 -3.85 34.47
CA PHE A 14 18.67 -3.80 33.17
C PHE A 14 17.49 -4.76 33.11
N LEU A 15 17.66 -6.00 33.55
CA LEU A 15 16.58 -6.99 33.59
C LEU A 15 15.44 -6.57 34.53
N ALA A 16 15.78 -6.01 35.69
CA ALA A 16 14.80 -5.44 36.63
C ALA A 16 14.07 -4.23 36.03
N ALA A 17 14.74 -3.39 35.24
CA ALA A 17 14.11 -2.26 34.56
C ALA A 17 13.10 -2.73 33.50
N ILE A 18 13.48 -3.72 32.68
CA ILE A 18 12.57 -4.35 31.72
C ILE A 18 11.36 -4.96 32.45
N GLY A 19 11.60 -5.69 33.55
CA GLY A 19 10.52 -6.29 34.34
C GLY A 19 9.52 -5.25 34.87
N ARG A 20 10.00 -4.11 35.39
CA ARG A 20 9.13 -3.02 35.84
C ARG A 20 8.29 -2.43 34.70
N ILE A 21 8.90 -2.19 33.54
CA ILE A 21 8.20 -1.67 32.36
C ILE A 21 7.17 -2.69 31.87
N ALA A 22 7.52 -3.96 31.78
CA ALA A 22 6.62 -5.02 31.33
C ALA A 22 5.40 -5.17 32.26
N LEU A 23 5.60 -5.16 33.57
CA LEU A 23 4.51 -5.21 34.55
C LEU A 23 3.63 -3.96 34.47
N PHE A 24 4.21 -2.77 34.30
CA PHE A 24 3.47 -1.53 34.11
C PHE A 24 2.61 -1.57 32.84
N THR A 25 3.18 -2.00 31.71
CA THR A 25 2.46 -2.15 30.44
C THR A 25 1.35 -3.20 30.54
N ALA A 26 1.61 -4.36 31.15
CA ALA A 26 0.60 -5.40 31.34
C ALA A 26 -0.56 -4.89 32.22
N ALA A 27 -0.26 -4.16 33.28
CA ALA A 27 -1.28 -3.50 34.11
C ALA A 27 -2.07 -2.48 33.29
N ALA A 28 -1.41 -1.62 32.50
CA ALA A 28 -2.07 -0.59 31.69
C ALA A 28 -3.03 -1.20 30.67
N ILE A 29 -2.62 -2.26 29.98
CA ILE A 29 -3.45 -3.00 29.03
C ILE A 29 -4.65 -3.62 29.77
N ARG A 30 -4.43 -4.30 30.90
CA ARG A 30 -5.52 -4.88 31.70
C ARG A 30 -6.55 -3.81 32.11
N TRP A 31 -6.09 -2.69 32.63
CA TRP A 31 -6.95 -1.59 33.07
C TRP A 31 -7.66 -0.87 31.94
N THR A 32 -7.20 -1.04 30.70
CA THR A 32 -7.86 -0.49 29.51
C THR A 32 -9.17 -1.20 29.17
N PHE A 33 -9.28 -2.50 29.49
CA PHE A 33 -10.49 -3.29 29.20
C PHE A 33 -11.46 -3.40 30.38
N VAL A 34 -11.09 -2.89 31.56
CA VAL A 34 -11.91 -2.98 32.78
C VAL A 34 -12.69 -1.68 33.00
N PRO A 35 -14.02 -1.73 33.21
CA PRO A 35 -14.81 -0.52 33.50
C PRO A 35 -14.38 0.15 34.82
N PRO A 36 -14.63 1.48 35.00
CA PRO A 36 -15.45 2.39 34.19
C PRO A 36 -14.70 3.10 33.04
N PHE A 37 -15.40 3.41 31.95
CA PHE A 37 -14.85 4.12 30.78
C PHE A 37 -15.13 5.63 30.83
N TYR A 38 -14.09 6.45 30.75
CA TYR A 38 -14.19 7.91 30.75
C TYR A 38 -14.27 8.48 29.32
N LEU A 39 -15.45 8.42 28.70
CA LEU A 39 -15.66 8.81 27.29
C LEU A 39 -15.33 10.27 26.97
N ARG A 40 -15.59 11.19 27.90
CA ARG A 40 -15.25 12.62 27.72
C ARG A 40 -13.73 12.83 27.60
N GLN A 41 -12.96 12.10 28.40
CA GLN A 41 -11.49 12.14 28.36
C GLN A 41 -10.96 11.44 27.10
N LEU A 42 -11.58 10.33 26.70
CA LEU A 42 -11.29 9.64 25.44
C LEU A 42 -11.45 10.60 24.24
N GLY A 43 -12.57 11.32 24.15
CA GLY A 43 -12.83 12.25 23.05
C GLY A 43 -11.78 13.38 22.96
N ARG A 44 -11.34 13.89 24.11
CA ARG A 44 -10.25 14.88 24.17
C ARG A 44 -8.94 14.30 23.63
N GLN A 45 -8.58 13.08 24.05
CA GLN A 45 -7.37 12.41 23.58
C GLN A 45 -7.44 12.07 22.08
N ILE A 46 -8.60 11.69 21.54
CA ILE A 46 -8.77 11.46 20.10
C ILE A 46 -8.53 12.74 19.30
N LEU A 47 -9.03 13.89 19.77
CA LEU A 47 -8.75 15.18 19.12
C LEU A 47 -7.27 15.54 19.22
N ASP A 48 -6.66 15.37 20.41
CA ASP A 48 -5.28 15.76 20.63
C ASP A 48 -4.28 14.93 19.81
N ILE A 49 -4.53 13.62 19.77
CA ILE A 49 -3.72 12.63 19.04
C ILE A 49 -4.00 12.71 17.54
N GLY A 50 -5.28 12.73 17.16
CA GLY A 50 -5.70 12.69 15.77
C GLY A 50 -5.47 14.01 15.07
N TYR A 51 -6.22 15.04 15.45
CA TYR A 51 -6.29 16.30 14.71
C TYR A 51 -4.95 17.02 14.64
N PHE A 52 -4.24 17.14 15.76
CA PHE A 52 -2.96 17.87 15.75
C PHE A 52 -1.80 17.08 15.10
N SER A 53 -1.94 15.78 14.86
CA SER A 53 -0.93 14.98 14.16
C SER A 53 -1.17 14.91 12.65
N LEU A 54 -2.41 15.16 12.20
CA LEU A 54 -2.78 15.14 10.77
C LEU A 54 -1.87 16.00 9.89
N PRO A 55 -1.54 17.27 10.24
CA PRO A 55 -0.69 18.10 9.38
C PRO A 55 0.73 17.54 9.24
N VAL A 56 1.29 17.00 10.31
CA VAL A 56 2.66 16.47 10.33
C VAL A 56 2.74 15.19 9.49
N VAL A 57 1.81 14.27 9.66
CA VAL A 57 1.75 13.02 8.87
C VAL A 57 1.42 13.32 7.40
N GLY A 58 0.46 14.22 7.14
CA GLY A 58 0.08 14.61 5.78
C GLY A 58 1.23 15.26 5.01
N LEU A 59 1.94 16.21 5.61
CA LEU A 59 3.04 16.89 4.95
C LEU A 59 4.22 15.95 4.64
N THR A 60 4.56 15.07 5.58
CA THR A 60 5.68 14.13 5.43
C THR A 60 5.40 13.05 4.41
N THR A 61 4.18 12.49 4.39
CA THR A 61 3.76 11.49 3.39
C THR A 61 3.60 12.11 1.99
N LEU A 62 3.10 13.35 1.89
CA LEU A 62 3.03 14.10 0.63
C LEU A 62 4.40 14.24 -0.03
N PHE A 63 5.40 14.75 0.70
CA PHE A 63 6.74 14.93 0.16
C PHE A 63 7.42 13.60 -0.13
N SER A 64 7.25 12.60 0.75
CA SER A 64 7.80 11.26 0.52
C SER A 64 7.23 10.63 -0.76
N GLY A 65 5.93 10.80 -1.02
CA GLY A 65 5.28 10.34 -2.24
C GLY A 65 5.81 11.03 -3.51
N MET A 66 6.02 12.35 -3.46
CA MET A 66 6.62 13.10 -4.57
C MET A 66 8.05 12.65 -4.86
N VAL A 67 8.86 12.46 -3.82
CA VAL A 67 10.25 12.03 -3.93
C VAL A 67 10.33 10.62 -4.51
N LEU A 68 9.48 9.71 -4.04
CA LEU A 68 9.43 8.33 -4.55
C LEU A 68 9.03 8.28 -6.02
N ALA A 69 8.04 9.09 -6.44
CA ALA A 69 7.62 9.18 -7.83
C ALA A 69 8.76 9.67 -8.75
N LEU A 70 9.50 10.70 -8.32
CA LEU A 70 10.63 11.22 -9.08
C LEU A 70 11.76 10.20 -9.24
N GLN A 71 12.11 9.49 -8.16
CA GLN A 71 13.16 8.46 -8.19
C GLN A 71 12.74 7.24 -9.01
N SER A 72 11.47 6.85 -8.92
CA SER A 72 10.95 5.72 -9.69
C SER A 72 10.93 6.05 -11.19
N TYR A 73 10.51 7.27 -11.56
CA TYR A 73 10.48 7.70 -12.96
C TYR A 73 11.87 7.61 -13.62
N THR A 74 12.92 8.12 -12.97
CA THR A 74 14.28 8.06 -13.52
C THR A 74 14.83 6.64 -13.61
N GLY A 75 14.38 5.73 -12.73
CA GLY A 75 14.71 4.30 -12.80
C GLY A 75 14.04 3.58 -13.98
N PHE A 76 12.74 3.80 -14.18
CA PHE A 76 11.95 3.11 -15.21
C PHE A 76 12.07 3.72 -16.62
N ALA A 77 12.48 4.99 -16.74
CA ALA A 77 12.74 5.63 -18.02
C ALA A 77 13.80 4.88 -18.87
N ARG A 78 14.72 4.17 -18.22
CA ARG A 78 15.75 3.35 -18.90
C ARG A 78 15.20 2.08 -19.56
N PHE A 79 14.03 1.62 -19.12
CA PHE A 79 13.37 0.39 -19.60
C PHE A 79 12.12 0.68 -20.43
N SER A 80 11.86 1.96 -20.76
CA SER A 80 10.65 2.41 -21.46
C SER A 80 9.33 1.93 -20.81
N ALA A 81 9.34 1.76 -19.49
CA ALA A 81 8.22 1.21 -18.71
C ALA A 81 7.57 2.27 -17.79
N GLU A 82 7.34 3.47 -18.33
CA GLU A 82 6.90 4.66 -17.59
C GLU A 82 5.50 4.50 -16.98
N ASP A 83 4.62 3.72 -17.62
CA ASP A 83 3.26 3.45 -17.15
C ASP A 83 3.21 2.66 -15.82
N THR A 84 4.28 1.95 -15.46
CA THR A 84 4.32 1.13 -14.23
C THR A 84 4.70 1.94 -12.99
N VAL A 85 5.26 3.15 -13.18
CA VAL A 85 5.74 4.02 -12.10
C VAL A 85 4.62 4.32 -11.09
N ALA A 86 3.43 4.65 -11.58
CA ALA A 86 2.32 5.04 -10.72
C ALA A 86 1.81 3.86 -9.85
N THR A 87 1.81 2.65 -10.38
CA THR A 87 1.46 1.43 -9.63
C THR A 87 2.47 1.13 -8.52
N VAL A 88 3.77 1.28 -8.82
CA VAL A 88 4.84 1.08 -7.83
C VAL A 88 4.72 2.07 -6.69
N VAL A 89 4.50 3.36 -6.98
CA VAL A 89 4.35 4.39 -5.96
C VAL A 89 3.17 4.07 -5.03
N VAL A 90 2.01 3.70 -5.58
CA VAL A 90 0.82 3.36 -4.77
C VAL A 90 1.09 2.16 -3.86
N LEU A 91 1.67 1.08 -4.40
CA LEU A 91 1.96 -0.13 -3.63
C LEU A 91 3.00 0.12 -2.53
N SER A 92 4.07 0.85 -2.84
CA SER A 92 5.13 1.16 -1.88
C SER A 92 4.68 2.10 -0.77
N VAL A 93 3.86 3.11 -1.10
CA VAL A 93 3.31 4.03 -0.09
C VAL A 93 2.35 3.29 0.84
N THR A 94 1.38 2.56 0.30
CA THR A 94 0.32 1.94 1.11
C THR A 94 0.77 0.75 1.96
N ARG A 95 1.74 -0.06 1.51
CA ARG A 95 2.18 -1.25 2.26
C ARG A 95 3.25 -0.98 3.30
N GLU A 96 4.19 -0.10 3.00
CA GLU A 96 5.43 0.03 3.77
C GLU A 96 5.55 1.44 4.35
N LEU A 97 5.67 2.44 3.46
CA LEU A 97 6.07 3.78 3.86
C LEU A 97 4.99 4.50 4.68
N GLY A 98 3.72 4.35 4.33
CA GLY A 98 2.60 4.96 5.03
C GLY A 98 2.51 4.53 6.49
N PRO A 99 2.37 3.21 6.76
CA PRO A 99 2.34 2.69 8.13
C PRO A 99 3.61 3.04 8.93
N VAL A 100 4.79 2.96 8.32
CA VAL A 100 6.07 3.25 9.00
C VAL A 100 6.22 4.73 9.34
N LEU A 101 5.94 5.63 8.38
CA LEU A 101 6.07 7.07 8.60
C LEU A 101 5.04 7.59 9.60
N ALA A 102 3.78 7.14 9.49
CA ALA A 102 2.74 7.52 10.44
C ALA A 102 3.08 7.01 11.86
N GLY A 103 3.52 5.75 11.98
CA GLY A 103 3.92 5.17 13.27
C GLY A 103 5.09 5.90 13.93
N LEU A 104 6.13 6.21 13.16
CA LEU A 104 7.30 6.93 13.66
C LEU A 104 6.95 8.36 14.11
N MET A 105 6.17 9.09 13.31
CA MET A 105 5.74 10.47 13.61
C MET A 105 4.85 10.53 14.85
N VAL A 106 3.89 9.60 14.95
CA VAL A 106 3.01 9.47 16.11
C VAL A 106 3.82 9.12 17.36
N ALA A 107 4.70 8.13 17.29
CA ALA A 107 5.53 7.74 18.42
C ALA A 107 6.40 8.89 18.94
N GLY A 108 7.02 9.67 18.05
CA GLY A 108 7.85 10.81 18.42
C GLY A 108 7.06 11.95 19.04
N ARG A 109 6.11 12.53 18.29
CA ARG A 109 5.34 13.71 18.72
C ARG A 109 4.48 13.40 19.93
N ILE A 110 3.67 12.35 19.82
CA ILE A 110 2.63 12.05 20.81
C ILE A 110 3.27 11.43 22.05
N GLY A 111 4.29 10.58 21.89
CA GLY A 111 5.05 10.03 23.02
C GLY A 111 5.71 11.13 23.85
N ALA A 112 6.37 12.09 23.21
CA ALA A 112 6.98 13.24 23.91
C ALA A 112 5.92 14.10 24.62
N SER A 113 4.81 14.42 23.94
CA SER A 113 3.71 15.19 24.54
C SER A 113 3.11 14.48 25.75
N MET A 114 2.87 13.17 25.65
CA MET A 114 2.30 12.37 26.74
C MET A 114 3.23 12.27 27.94
N ALA A 115 4.53 12.09 27.69
CA ALA A 115 5.56 12.05 28.71
C ALA A 115 5.68 13.39 29.44
N ALA A 116 5.64 14.52 28.71
CA ALA A 116 5.63 15.85 29.29
C ALA A 116 4.40 16.08 30.17
N GLU A 117 3.20 15.71 29.68
CA GLU A 117 1.95 15.88 30.43
C GLU A 117 1.91 15.03 31.71
N ILE A 118 2.35 13.76 31.65
CA ILE A 118 2.44 12.91 32.86
C ILE A 118 3.54 13.40 33.79
N GLY A 119 4.66 13.87 33.25
CA GLY A 119 5.77 14.43 34.02
C GLY A 119 5.35 15.67 34.82
N THR A 120 4.60 16.58 34.21
CA THR A 120 4.11 17.78 34.92
C THR A 120 3.08 17.42 35.98
N MET A 121 2.19 16.45 35.71
CA MET A 121 1.24 15.92 36.71
C MET A 121 1.96 15.23 37.88
N ARG A 122 3.12 14.62 37.65
CA ARG A 122 3.93 14.01 38.72
C ARG A 122 4.63 15.07 39.58
N VAL A 123 5.20 16.11 38.97
CA VAL A 123 5.89 17.18 39.70
C VAL A 123 4.92 18.05 40.51
N THR A 124 3.66 18.12 40.09
CA THR A 124 2.60 18.89 40.79
C THR A 124 1.77 18.04 41.76
N ASP A 125 2.19 16.80 42.06
CA ASP A 125 1.49 15.84 42.92
C ASP A 125 0.02 15.54 42.55
N GLN A 126 -0.39 15.87 41.32
CA GLN A 126 -1.77 15.64 40.84
C GLN A 126 -2.10 14.13 40.74
N ILE A 127 -1.09 13.30 40.45
CA ILE A 127 -1.26 11.85 40.39
C ILE A 127 -1.59 11.27 41.77
N ASP A 128 -0.92 11.76 42.81
CA ASP A 128 -1.13 11.30 44.19
C ASP A 128 -2.44 11.87 44.75
N ALA A 129 -2.81 13.10 44.34
CA ALA A 129 -4.12 13.68 44.65
C ALA A 129 -5.29 12.83 44.09
N LEU A 130 -5.16 12.28 42.88
CA LEU A 130 -6.20 11.39 42.33
C LEU A 130 -6.40 10.11 43.16
N ASP A 131 -5.31 9.56 43.70
CA ASP A 131 -5.36 8.35 44.52
C ASP A 131 -6.10 8.61 45.85
N THR A 132 -5.88 9.78 46.46
CA THR A 132 -6.62 10.20 47.68
C THR A 132 -8.11 10.44 47.44
N LEU A 133 -8.51 10.81 46.21
CA LEU A 133 -9.90 10.97 45.79
C LEU A 133 -10.58 9.65 45.40
N SER A 134 -10.00 8.49 45.74
CA SER A 134 -10.51 7.16 45.38
C SER A 134 -10.63 6.93 43.86
N THR A 135 -9.92 7.72 43.05
CA THR A 135 -9.92 7.59 41.60
C THR A 135 -8.62 6.95 41.14
N ARG A 136 -8.70 5.75 40.56
CA ARG A 136 -7.51 5.01 40.12
C ARG A 136 -6.77 5.75 38.99
N PRO A 137 -5.54 6.23 39.18
CA PRO A 137 -4.84 7.07 38.21
C PRO A 137 -4.54 6.32 36.89
N MET A 138 -4.29 5.02 36.97
CA MET A 138 -4.01 4.18 35.80
C MET A 138 -5.19 4.15 34.81
N GLN A 139 -6.43 4.09 35.32
CA GLN A 139 -7.63 4.08 34.47
C GLN A 139 -7.98 5.46 33.92
N TYR A 140 -7.73 6.52 34.70
CA TYR A 140 -8.10 7.87 34.29
C TYR A 140 -7.08 8.51 33.33
N LEU A 141 -5.77 8.28 33.53
CA LEU A 141 -4.72 8.90 32.72
C LEU A 141 -4.29 8.02 31.53
N VAL A 142 -3.98 6.76 31.79
CA VAL A 142 -3.26 5.91 30.82
C VAL A 142 -4.22 5.20 29.87
N ALA A 143 -5.30 4.60 30.37
CA ALA A 143 -6.27 3.86 29.55
C ALA A 143 -6.84 4.67 28.36
N PRO A 144 -7.40 5.90 28.52
CA PRO A 144 -7.96 6.62 27.39
C PRO A 144 -6.93 6.99 26.33
N ARG A 145 -5.66 7.17 26.71
CA ARG A 145 -4.56 7.46 25.77
C ARG A 145 -4.19 6.24 24.92
N ILE A 146 -4.17 5.04 25.51
CA ILE A 146 -3.94 3.79 24.79
C ILE A 146 -5.07 3.54 23.78
N VAL A 147 -6.33 3.69 24.21
CA VAL A 147 -7.49 3.50 23.32
C VAL A 147 -7.52 4.55 22.21
N ALA A 148 -7.30 5.83 22.54
CA ALA A 148 -7.25 6.88 21.54
C ALA A 148 -6.10 6.65 20.53
N GLY A 149 -4.91 6.29 21.00
CA GLY A 149 -3.76 6.00 20.12
C GLY A 149 -4.02 4.81 19.18
N THR A 150 -4.59 3.72 19.70
CA THR A 150 -4.89 2.52 18.89
C THR A 150 -5.97 2.75 17.83
N ILE A 151 -6.95 3.60 18.10
CA ILE A 151 -7.99 3.97 17.12
C ILE A 151 -7.48 5.02 16.13
N CYS A 152 -6.73 6.02 16.60
CA CYS A 152 -6.24 7.11 15.75
C CYS A 152 -5.16 6.64 14.77
N LEU A 153 -4.25 5.74 15.16
CA LEU A 153 -3.13 5.32 14.31
C LEU A 153 -3.57 4.78 12.94
N PRO A 154 -4.48 3.78 12.80
CA PRO A 154 -4.91 3.31 11.50
C PRO A 154 -5.66 4.38 10.69
N PHE A 155 -6.38 5.28 11.35
CA PHE A 155 -7.04 6.41 10.68
C PHE A 155 -6.02 7.40 10.10
N LEU A 156 -4.95 7.68 10.84
CA LEU A 156 -3.87 8.57 10.40
C LEU A 156 -3.08 7.97 9.24
N VAL A 157 -2.84 6.66 9.28
CA VAL A 157 -2.21 5.92 8.16
C VAL A 157 -3.05 6.07 6.91
N LEU A 158 -4.36 5.82 7.00
CA LEU A 158 -5.27 5.92 5.85
C LEU A 158 -5.25 7.32 5.24
N VAL A 159 -5.34 8.37 6.05
CA VAL A 159 -5.30 9.76 5.55
C VAL A 159 -3.92 10.09 4.96
N GLY A 160 -2.84 9.63 5.60
CA GLY A 160 -1.46 9.79 5.10
C GLY A 160 -1.24 9.09 3.76
N ASP A 161 -1.77 7.89 3.57
CA ASP A 161 -1.68 7.13 2.32
C ASP A 161 -2.39 7.86 1.18
N LEU A 162 -3.60 8.38 1.43
CA LEU A 162 -4.35 9.16 0.44
C LEU A 162 -3.56 10.40 0.00
N ILE A 163 -2.98 11.13 0.97
CA ILE A 163 -2.19 12.34 0.71
C ILE A 163 -0.86 12.00 0.01
N GLY A 164 -0.20 10.91 0.40
CA GLY A 164 1.05 10.46 -0.21
C GLY A 164 0.88 10.02 -1.66
N VAL A 165 -0.18 9.24 -1.95
CA VAL A 165 -0.54 8.86 -3.32
C VAL A 165 -0.92 10.08 -4.16
N PHE A 166 -1.62 11.04 -3.57
CA PHE A 166 -1.93 12.32 -4.22
C PHE A 166 -0.64 13.08 -4.57
N GLY A 167 0.32 13.15 -3.65
CA GLY A 167 1.64 13.77 -3.89
C GLY A 167 2.41 13.11 -5.04
N GLY A 168 2.46 11.78 -5.07
CA GLY A 168 3.09 11.03 -6.17
C GLY A 168 2.42 11.27 -7.52
N THR A 169 1.09 11.23 -7.56
CA THR A 169 0.30 11.49 -8.79
C THR A 169 0.51 12.91 -9.30
N CYS A 170 0.53 13.89 -8.40
CA CYS A 170 0.80 15.29 -8.72
C CYS A 170 2.17 15.46 -9.40
N ARG A 171 3.20 14.72 -8.95
CA ARG A 171 4.54 14.77 -9.57
C ARG A 171 4.60 14.07 -10.93
N CYS A 172 3.83 13.00 -11.15
CA CYS A 172 3.82 12.26 -12.43
C CYS A 172 3.03 12.95 -13.54
N LEU A 173 2.05 13.81 -13.21
CA LEU A 173 1.17 14.44 -14.21
C LEU A 173 1.92 15.27 -15.28
N PRO A 174 2.94 16.08 -14.95
CA PRO A 174 3.72 16.82 -15.94
C PRO A 174 4.57 15.94 -16.86
N ALA A 175 4.84 14.69 -16.49
CA ALA A 175 5.63 13.76 -17.29
C ALA A 175 4.79 13.04 -18.37
N GLY A 176 3.48 13.32 -18.46
CA GLY A 176 2.59 12.68 -19.44
C GLY A 176 2.21 11.23 -19.10
N VAL A 177 2.64 10.74 -17.94
CA VAL A 177 2.29 9.39 -17.44
C VAL A 177 0.81 9.36 -17.08
N GLN A 178 0.06 8.42 -17.65
CA GLN A 178 -1.35 8.26 -17.34
C GLN A 178 -1.53 7.89 -15.86
N PRO A 179 -2.48 8.51 -15.13
CA PRO A 179 -2.76 8.13 -13.75
C PRO A 179 -3.18 6.66 -13.71
N VAL A 180 -2.89 5.98 -12.58
CA VAL A 180 -3.30 4.59 -12.33
C VAL A 180 -4.74 4.41 -12.79
N ARG A 181 -4.93 3.67 -13.89
CA ARG A 181 -6.25 3.17 -14.24
C ARG A 181 -6.58 2.10 -13.20
N LEU A 182 -7.39 2.48 -12.20
CA LEU A 182 -8.02 1.60 -11.21
C LEU A 182 -8.88 0.46 -11.82
N SER A 183 -8.80 0.23 -13.13
CA SER A 183 -9.64 -0.70 -13.91
C SER A 183 -8.99 -2.06 -14.13
N GLN A 184 -7.84 -2.35 -13.54
CA GLN A 184 -7.35 -3.73 -13.43
C GLN A 184 -7.20 -4.02 -11.93
N PRO A 185 -8.22 -4.60 -11.26
CA PRO A 185 -7.97 -5.26 -10.00
C PRO A 185 -6.80 -6.22 -10.24
N HIS A 186 -5.77 -6.13 -9.39
CA HIS A 186 -4.72 -7.13 -9.33
C HIS A 186 -5.39 -8.47 -9.02
N ALA A 187 -5.82 -9.17 -10.07
CA ALA A 187 -5.96 -10.60 -10.04
C ALA A 187 -4.58 -11.11 -9.67
N GLY A 188 -4.45 -11.58 -8.44
CA GLY A 188 -3.30 -12.37 -8.06
C GLY A 188 -3.14 -13.55 -9.02
N VAL A 189 -1.94 -14.11 -8.96
CA VAL A 189 -1.53 -15.40 -9.50
C VAL A 189 -0.93 -15.33 -10.92
N PRO A 190 0.35 -15.70 -11.10
CA PRO A 190 0.91 -15.96 -12.40
C PRO A 190 0.23 -17.21 -12.97
N GLY A 191 -0.67 -17.01 -13.91
CA GLY A 191 -1.33 -18.12 -14.59
C GLY A 191 -2.57 -17.65 -15.31
N ILE A 192 -2.56 -17.81 -16.63
CA ILE A 192 -3.70 -17.60 -17.54
C ILE A 192 -3.87 -16.12 -17.94
N LEU A 193 -2.97 -15.70 -18.83
CA LEU A 193 -3.22 -14.62 -19.78
C LEU A 193 -4.46 -14.99 -20.62
N ARG A 194 -5.65 -14.64 -20.14
CA ARG A 194 -6.84 -14.61 -21.01
C ARG A 194 -6.67 -13.44 -21.96
N CYS A 195 -6.38 -13.74 -23.23
CA CYS A 195 -6.58 -12.80 -24.32
C CYS A 195 -8.06 -12.41 -24.36
N HIS A 196 -8.42 -11.30 -23.69
CA HIS A 196 -9.67 -10.62 -23.94
C HIS A 196 -9.53 -9.80 -25.23
N ALA A 197 -9.56 -10.49 -26.38
CA ALA A 197 -9.86 -9.83 -27.63
C ALA A 197 -11.32 -9.37 -27.57
N ARG A 198 -11.57 -8.06 -27.40
CA ARG A 198 -12.90 -7.47 -27.65
C ARG A 198 -13.15 -7.54 -29.16
N PRO A 199 -14.19 -8.25 -29.63
CA PRO A 199 -14.61 -8.19 -31.01
C PRO A 199 -15.83 -7.26 -31.09
N ASP A 200 -15.63 -5.95 -31.06
CA ASP A 200 -16.61 -5.05 -31.70
C ASP A 200 -16.11 -3.62 -31.83
N GLN A 201 -15.76 -3.24 -33.06
CA GLN A 201 -16.25 -2.01 -33.67
C GLN A 201 -15.93 -2.07 -35.16
N GLY A 202 -16.99 -2.05 -35.96
CA GLY A 202 -16.94 -2.05 -37.41
C GLY A 202 -16.09 -0.91 -37.95
N SER A 203 -14.84 -1.22 -38.29
CA SER A 203 -14.05 -0.40 -39.19
C SER A 203 -14.34 -0.90 -40.60
N ARG A 204 -15.13 -0.13 -41.35
CA ARG A 204 -15.19 -0.25 -42.81
C ARG A 204 -13.77 -0.10 -43.33
N ILE A 205 -13.14 -1.21 -43.71
CA ILE A 205 -11.90 -1.20 -44.47
C ILE A 205 -12.27 -0.68 -45.85
N ARG A 206 -11.91 0.57 -46.13
CA ARG A 206 -12.01 1.19 -47.45
C ARG A 206 -10.89 0.58 -48.29
N LEU A 207 -11.23 -0.39 -49.15
CA LEU A 207 -10.28 -0.96 -50.11
C LEU A 207 -9.96 0.09 -51.20
N PRO A 208 -8.71 0.15 -51.69
CA PRO A 208 -8.34 0.97 -52.84
C PRO A 208 -8.98 0.44 -54.13
N ASP A 209 -9.55 1.37 -54.90
CA ASP A 209 -10.38 1.23 -56.10
C ASP A 209 -9.61 0.78 -57.37
N ARG A 210 -8.66 -0.15 -57.24
CA ARG A 210 -7.75 -0.48 -58.35
C ARG A 210 -7.40 -1.96 -58.44
N ALA A 211 -8.42 -2.82 -58.54
CA ALA A 211 -8.22 -4.21 -58.96
C ALA A 211 -9.50 -4.91 -59.48
N ASP A 212 -10.37 -4.23 -60.22
CA ASP A 212 -11.61 -4.83 -60.74
C ASP A 212 -11.46 -5.56 -62.10
N GLY A 213 -10.23 -5.78 -62.58
CA GLY A 213 -9.99 -6.29 -63.93
C GLY A 213 -9.60 -7.76 -64.06
N LEU A 214 -9.21 -8.46 -62.99
CA LEU A 214 -8.38 -9.68 -63.17
C LEU A 214 -8.69 -10.89 -62.29
N LEU A 215 -9.92 -11.03 -61.77
CA LEU A 215 -10.33 -12.23 -61.01
C LEU A 215 -11.72 -12.76 -61.40
N SER A 216 -12.04 -12.75 -62.69
CA SER A 216 -13.23 -13.41 -63.28
C SER A 216 -12.98 -14.88 -63.71
N ARG A 217 -11.85 -15.50 -63.32
CA ARG A 217 -11.47 -16.85 -63.80
C ARG A 217 -10.98 -17.85 -62.75
N LEU A 218 -11.40 -17.73 -61.49
CA LEU A 218 -11.15 -18.79 -60.50
C LEU A 218 -12.44 -19.18 -59.78
N SER A 219 -13.11 -20.17 -60.35
CA SER A 219 -14.21 -20.91 -59.74
C SER A 219 -13.70 -21.66 -58.50
N PHE A 220 -13.76 -21.04 -57.32
CA PHE A 220 -13.45 -21.72 -56.07
C PHE A 220 -14.72 -22.24 -55.41
N ARG A 221 -14.89 -23.56 -55.49
CA ARG A 221 -16.01 -24.33 -54.96
C ARG A 221 -15.98 -24.31 -53.43
N ALA A 222 -16.68 -23.37 -52.81
CA ALA A 222 -16.81 -23.25 -51.35
C ALA A 222 -17.64 -24.40 -50.77
N ARG A 223 -16.99 -25.50 -50.35
CA ARG A 223 -17.63 -26.50 -49.48
C ARG A 223 -17.75 -25.95 -48.05
N ARG A 224 -18.95 -25.50 -47.67
CA ARG A 224 -19.32 -25.30 -46.26
C ARG A 224 -19.31 -26.66 -45.53
N ARG A 225 -18.24 -26.97 -44.79
CA ARG A 225 -18.30 -28.01 -43.75
C ARG A 225 -18.65 -27.34 -42.41
N ARG A 226 -19.90 -27.47 -41.99
CA ARG A 226 -20.30 -27.32 -40.58
C ARG A 226 -19.59 -28.42 -39.78
N ARG A 227 -18.58 -28.08 -38.98
CA ARG A 227 -18.10 -28.94 -37.89
C ARG A 227 -18.42 -28.27 -36.55
N ARG A 228 -19.18 -29.00 -35.72
CA ARG A 228 -19.50 -28.67 -34.32
C ARG A 228 -18.20 -28.53 -33.50
N PRO A 229 -18.15 -27.68 -32.46
CA PRO A 229 -16.97 -27.57 -31.62
C PRO A 229 -16.85 -28.81 -30.74
N ARG A 230 -15.74 -29.54 -30.85
CA ARG A 230 -15.29 -30.48 -29.81
C ARG A 230 -14.24 -29.77 -28.98
N HIS A 231 -14.49 -29.64 -27.68
CA HIS A 231 -13.52 -29.23 -26.69
C HIS A 231 -12.34 -30.22 -26.70
N HIS A 232 -11.16 -29.76 -27.11
CA HIS A 232 -9.89 -30.39 -26.76
C HIS A 232 -9.06 -29.36 -25.99
N GLN A 233 -8.78 -29.68 -24.73
CA GLN A 233 -7.69 -29.08 -23.96
C GLN A 233 -6.40 -29.26 -24.76
N CYS A 234 -5.72 -28.16 -25.09
CA CYS A 234 -4.33 -28.17 -25.51
C CYS A 234 -3.48 -27.58 -24.40
N GLY A 235 -2.50 -28.35 -23.93
CA GLY A 235 -1.50 -27.96 -22.96
C GLY A 235 -0.64 -26.80 -23.43
N GLY A 236 -0.14 -26.03 -22.47
CA GLY A 236 0.61 -24.80 -22.69
C GLY A 236 1.97 -25.03 -23.34
N VAL A 237 2.28 -24.20 -24.33
CA VAL A 237 3.62 -23.94 -24.83
C VAL A 237 3.91 -22.47 -24.56
N LEU A 238 4.94 -22.21 -23.76
CA LEU A 238 5.43 -20.89 -23.40
C LEU A 238 6.24 -20.33 -24.59
N LEU A 239 5.82 -19.22 -25.19
CA LEU A 239 6.58 -18.51 -26.21
C LEU A 239 7.04 -17.16 -25.64
N TYR A 240 8.35 -16.99 -25.52
CA TYR A 240 9.02 -15.71 -25.28
C TYR A 240 9.06 -14.93 -26.61
N PRO A 241 8.76 -13.61 -26.66
CA PRO A 241 8.82 -12.87 -27.91
C PRO A 241 10.26 -12.43 -28.20
N ASP A 242 10.78 -12.89 -29.34
CA ASP A 242 11.95 -12.31 -30.03
C ASP A 242 11.63 -10.87 -30.51
N PRO A 243 12.58 -9.92 -30.44
CA PRO A 243 12.34 -8.52 -30.82
C PRO A 243 12.38 -8.25 -32.33
N ASP A 244 12.77 -9.22 -33.16
CA ASP A 244 12.99 -9.03 -34.60
C ASP A 244 12.06 -9.88 -35.47
N ARG A 245 10.77 -9.54 -35.53
CA ARG A 245 9.92 -9.91 -36.69
C ARG A 245 8.65 -9.06 -36.78
N GLN A 246 8.72 -8.05 -37.63
CA GLN A 246 7.56 -7.31 -38.12
C GLN A 246 6.64 -8.20 -38.95
N LEU A 247 5.33 -8.01 -38.75
CA LEU A 247 4.22 -8.37 -39.64
C LEU A 247 3.99 -9.87 -39.93
N CYS A 248 2.94 -10.42 -39.30
CA CYS A 248 1.96 -11.26 -40.00
C CYS A 248 0.59 -11.20 -39.28
N ARG A 249 -0.25 -10.25 -39.69
CA ARG A 249 -1.70 -10.33 -39.52
C ARG A 249 -2.22 -11.39 -40.49
N HIS A 250 -3.17 -12.20 -40.02
CA HIS A 250 -3.76 -13.40 -40.63
C HIS A 250 -3.00 -14.69 -40.36
N GLY A 251 -3.49 -15.43 -39.35
CA GLY A 251 -3.10 -16.79 -39.08
C GLY A 251 -3.40 -17.69 -40.28
N VAL A 252 -2.35 -18.07 -40.99
CA VAL A 252 -2.29 -19.24 -41.86
C VAL A 252 -1.11 -20.07 -41.37
N VAL A 253 -1.41 -21.19 -40.71
CA VAL A 253 -0.40 -22.18 -40.33
C VAL A 253 -0.07 -22.98 -41.59
N LEU A 254 1.00 -22.61 -42.27
CA LEU A 254 1.61 -23.42 -43.33
C LEU A 254 2.40 -24.57 -42.66
N ARG A 255 1.83 -25.76 -42.71
CA ARG A 255 2.51 -27.01 -42.33
C ARG A 255 3.38 -27.43 -43.52
N VAL A 256 4.69 -27.20 -43.43
CA VAL A 256 5.66 -27.79 -44.36
C VAL A 256 5.71 -29.29 -44.04
N ILE A 257 5.18 -30.11 -44.94
CA ILE A 257 5.43 -31.56 -44.94
C ILE A 257 6.68 -31.73 -45.79
N GLY A 258 7.82 -31.95 -45.14
CA GLY A 258 9.05 -32.38 -45.80
C GLY A 258 8.95 -33.84 -46.22
N SER A 259 9.40 -34.11 -47.44
CA SER A 259 9.85 -35.42 -47.93
C SER A 259 11.34 -35.57 -47.66
#